data_AF-M1B4Y2-F1
#
_entry.id   AF-M1B4Y2-F1
#
_cell.length_a   1.000
_cell.length_b   1.000
_cell.length_c   1.000
_cell.angle_alpha   90.00
_cell.angle_beta   90.00
_cell.angle_gamma   90.00
#
_symmetry.space_group_name_H-M   'P 1'
#
loop_
_entity.id
_entity.type
_entity.pdbx_description
1 polymer ?
#
loop_
_entity_poly.entity_id
_entity_poly.type
_entity_poly.pdbx_seq_one_letter_code
_entity_poly.pdbx_strand_id
1 'polypeptide(L)'
;MWTQSDKTLTCLLKICLNLSCGNILTLIFHYNLYVCNDQLTYTAERCPRLKRLVMPAWNRIEKTGICRAIRMWEDLESLMMPSIVNPPFVMEEIAMSCKIFAELKILGPCDMLFASTLVSFLPNLKVLSVRCTVLSKSVLVTILDGLKKLEVLNISNCIVIEDLPPPAPKKILTELDELILEKASRLCKFLTCMSDSCIMCQRTRNDEGLMRWYKYEEGLWKVDEVRSLAI
;
A
#
# COMPACT_ATOMS: atom_id res chain seq x y z
N MET A 1 11.16 17.99 -21.84
CA MET A 1 12.16 17.18 -22.58
C MET A 1 12.38 15.88 -21.84
N TRP A 2 12.34 14.75 -22.52
CA TRP A 2 12.59 13.43 -21.93
C TRP A 2 14.04 13.29 -21.51
N THR A 3 14.30 12.82 -20.28
CA THR A 3 15.66 12.52 -19.83
C THR A 3 16.19 11.27 -20.53
N GLN A 4 17.52 11.07 -20.55
CA GLN A 4 18.11 9.84 -21.11
C GLN A 4 17.58 8.59 -20.39
N SER A 5 17.42 8.67 -19.07
CA SER A 5 16.84 7.59 -18.26
C SER A 5 15.42 7.25 -18.68
N ASP A 6 14.59 8.25 -18.98
CA ASP A 6 13.21 8.01 -19.42
C ASP A 6 13.16 7.31 -20.77
N LYS A 7 14.06 7.67 -21.71
CA LYS A 7 14.16 7.00 -23.01
C LYS A 7 14.55 5.53 -22.86
N THR A 8 15.53 5.26 -22.00
CA THR A 8 15.97 3.89 -21.69
C THR A 8 14.84 3.07 -21.08
N LEU A 9 14.14 3.60 -20.07
CA LEU A 9 13.03 2.91 -19.44
C LEU A 9 11.87 2.66 -20.43
N THR A 10 11.51 3.66 -21.24
CA THR A 10 10.49 3.50 -22.27
C THR A 10 10.88 2.42 -23.29
N CYS A 11 12.15 2.35 -23.69
CA CYS A 11 12.65 1.31 -24.59
C CYS A 11 12.50 -0.08 -23.96
N LEU A 12 12.94 -0.23 -22.70
CA LEU A 12 12.83 -1.49 -21.96
C LEU A 12 11.38 -1.94 -21.81
N LEU A 13 10.47 -1.04 -21.41
CA LEU A 13 9.04 -1.34 -21.31
C LEU A 13 8.48 -1.77 -22.66
N LYS A 14 8.79 -1.05 -23.74
CA LYS A 14 8.33 -1.44 -25.08
C LYS A 14 8.80 -2.84 -25.46
N ILE A 15 10.06 -3.18 -25.22
CA ILE A 15 10.60 -4.51 -25.57
C ILE A 15 9.94 -5.59 -24.71
N CYS A 16 10.01 -5.47 -23.38
CA CYS A 16 9.50 -6.50 -22.45
C CYS A 16 8.00 -6.74 -22.63
N LEU A 17 7.20 -5.67 -22.71
CA LEU A 17 5.76 -5.78 -22.78
C LEU A 17 5.28 -6.28 -24.15
N ASN A 18 5.96 -5.92 -25.25
CA ASN A 18 5.67 -6.51 -26.57
C ASN A 18 5.96 -8.02 -26.59
N LEU A 19 7.10 -8.44 -26.07
CA LEU A 19 7.49 -9.87 -26.04
C LEU A 19 6.54 -10.72 -25.19
N SER A 20 5.89 -10.12 -24.20
CA SER A 20 4.95 -10.82 -23.34
C SER A 20 3.60 -11.16 -23.98
N CYS A 21 3.28 -10.55 -25.12
CA CYS A 21 2.01 -10.71 -25.84
C CYS A 21 0.77 -10.51 -24.95
N GLY A 22 0.84 -9.59 -23.97
CA GLY A 22 -0.29 -9.28 -23.07
C GLY A 22 -0.55 -10.33 -21.98
N ASN A 23 0.37 -11.28 -21.77
CA ASN A 23 0.22 -12.36 -20.78
C ASN A 23 0.85 -12.03 -19.41
N ILE A 24 1.29 -10.79 -19.18
CA ILE A 24 1.83 -10.39 -17.88
C ILE A 24 0.71 -10.32 -16.85
N LEU A 25 0.78 -11.22 -15.87
CA LEU A 25 -0.13 -11.27 -14.72
C LEU A 25 0.44 -10.56 -13.49
N THR A 26 1.76 -10.40 -13.43
CA THR A 26 2.44 -9.76 -12.29
C THR A 26 3.50 -8.81 -12.81
N LEU A 27 3.44 -7.56 -12.34
CA LEU A 27 4.39 -6.53 -12.69
C LEU A 27 4.93 -5.89 -11.42
N ILE A 28 6.25 -5.87 -11.31
CA ILE A 28 6.94 -5.37 -10.14
C ILE A 28 7.89 -4.27 -10.57
N PHE A 29 7.49 -3.03 -10.28
CA PHE A 29 8.40 -1.92 -10.41
C PHE A 29 9.29 -1.82 -9.17
N HIS A 30 10.57 -1.57 -9.40
CA HIS A 30 11.46 -1.22 -8.31
C HIS A 30 11.02 0.11 -7.69
N TYR A 31 11.02 0.23 -6.36
CA TYR A 31 10.57 1.45 -5.68
C TYR A 31 11.37 2.70 -6.10
N ASN A 32 12.68 2.57 -6.36
CA ASN A 32 13.54 3.65 -6.85
C ASN A 32 13.32 4.02 -8.34
N LEU A 33 12.44 3.31 -9.05
CA LEU A 33 12.17 3.63 -10.44
C LEU A 33 11.28 4.86 -10.53
N TYR A 34 11.56 5.75 -11.47
CA TYR A 34 10.76 6.96 -11.70
C TYR A 34 9.94 6.77 -12.98
N VAL A 35 8.69 6.36 -12.82
CA VAL A 35 7.75 6.15 -13.93
C VAL A 35 6.90 7.40 -14.14
N CYS A 36 6.77 7.87 -15.38
CA CYS A 36 5.86 8.97 -15.72
C CYS A 36 4.49 8.48 -16.20
N ASN A 37 3.54 9.41 -16.37
CA ASN A 37 2.18 9.12 -16.86
C ASN A 37 2.16 8.27 -18.13
N ASP A 38 2.94 8.63 -19.16
CA ASP A 38 2.92 7.93 -20.45
C ASP A 38 3.47 6.51 -20.33
N GLN A 39 4.50 6.31 -19.51
CA GLN A 39 5.09 5.00 -19.28
C GLN A 39 4.13 4.09 -18.51
N LEU A 40 3.46 4.62 -17.49
CA LEU A 40 2.44 3.88 -16.74
C LEU A 40 1.26 3.52 -17.63
N THR A 41 0.77 4.49 -18.40
CA THR A 41 -0.37 4.31 -19.32
C THR A 41 -0.03 3.28 -20.40
N TYR A 42 1.14 3.39 -21.04
CA TYR A 42 1.61 2.40 -22.01
C TYR A 42 1.71 1.01 -21.38
N THR A 43 2.18 0.92 -20.14
CA THR A 43 2.25 -0.34 -19.40
C THR A 43 0.87 -0.94 -19.19
N ALA A 44 -0.10 -0.11 -18.80
CA ALA A 44 -1.47 -0.52 -18.58
C ALA A 44 -2.13 -1.02 -19.88
N GLU A 45 -1.94 -0.29 -20.98
CA GLU A 45 -2.39 -0.67 -22.33
C GLU A 45 -1.84 -2.03 -22.79
N ARG A 46 -0.61 -2.36 -22.41
CA ARG A 46 0.03 -3.62 -22.83
C ARG A 46 -0.15 -4.78 -21.85
N CYS A 47 -0.66 -4.54 -20.64
CA CYS A 47 -0.89 -5.55 -19.62
C CYS A 47 -2.34 -5.49 -19.10
N PRO A 48 -3.37 -5.67 -19.95
CA PRO A 48 -4.76 -5.52 -19.51
C PRO A 48 -5.20 -6.59 -18.50
N ARG A 49 -4.54 -7.76 -18.50
CA ARG A 49 -4.85 -8.92 -17.63
C ARG A 49 -4.02 -8.93 -16.34
N LEU A 50 -3.48 -7.77 -15.94
CA LEU A 50 -2.59 -7.67 -14.79
C LEU A 50 -3.35 -7.96 -13.49
N LYS A 51 -2.90 -8.96 -12.73
CA LYS A 51 -3.50 -9.37 -11.46
C LYS A 51 -2.79 -8.77 -10.25
N ARG A 52 -1.46 -8.64 -10.33
CA ARG A 52 -0.64 -8.13 -9.22
C ARG A 52 0.29 -7.03 -9.70
N LEU A 53 0.24 -5.90 -9.00
CA LEU A 53 1.07 -4.74 -9.29
C LEU A 53 1.83 -4.28 -8.04
N VAL A 54 3.13 -4.04 -8.21
CA VAL A 54 3.93 -3.30 -7.22
C VAL A 54 4.35 -1.99 -7.85
N MET A 55 3.85 -0.90 -7.29
CA MET A 55 4.05 0.44 -7.82
C MET A 55 5.44 0.99 -7.48
N PRO A 56 6.05 1.75 -8.41
CA PRO A 56 7.26 2.51 -8.13
C PRO A 56 6.97 3.73 -7.25
N ALA A 57 8.00 4.52 -6.98
CA ALA A 57 7.79 5.92 -6.60
C ALA A 57 6.93 6.62 -7.66
N TRP A 58 5.80 7.16 -7.21
CA TRP A 58 4.76 7.76 -8.03
C TRP A 58 4.77 9.29 -8.05
N ASN A 59 5.89 9.90 -7.66
CA ASN A 59 6.08 11.36 -7.62
C ASN A 59 6.04 12.04 -9.01
N ARG A 60 6.09 11.26 -10.11
CA ARG A 60 5.96 11.73 -11.50
C ARG A 60 4.66 11.26 -12.17
N ILE A 61 3.75 10.68 -11.40
CA ILE A 61 2.46 10.19 -11.87
C ILE A 61 1.39 11.15 -11.36
N GLU A 62 0.67 11.77 -12.28
CA GLU A 62 -0.44 12.66 -11.96
C GLU A 62 -1.71 11.86 -11.73
N LYS A 63 -2.70 12.46 -11.05
CA LYS A 63 -4.02 11.88 -10.79
C LYS A 63 -4.64 11.26 -12.06
N THR A 64 -4.62 11.98 -13.17
CA THR A 64 -5.19 11.53 -14.44
C THR A 64 -4.48 10.30 -14.99
N GLY A 65 -3.14 10.23 -14.86
CA GLY A 65 -2.34 9.11 -15.32
C GLY A 65 -2.60 7.84 -14.52
N ILE A 66 -2.63 7.93 -13.19
CA ILE A 66 -2.93 6.76 -12.33
C ILE A 66 -4.37 6.29 -12.51
N CYS A 67 -5.35 7.20 -12.56
CA CYS A 67 -6.74 6.82 -12.78
C CYS A 67 -6.93 6.15 -14.14
N ARG A 68 -6.29 6.68 -15.20
CA ARG A 68 -6.33 6.06 -16.53
C ARG A 68 -5.73 4.66 -16.51
N ALA A 69 -4.61 4.44 -15.83
CA ALA A 69 -3.99 3.12 -15.76
C ALA A 69 -4.86 2.10 -15.01
N ILE A 70 -5.43 2.48 -13.86
CA ILE A 70 -6.31 1.62 -13.05
C ILE A 70 -7.53 1.13 -13.85
N ARG A 71 -8.12 2.00 -14.69
CA ARG A 71 -9.25 1.64 -15.56
C ARG A 71 -8.95 0.50 -16.53
N MET A 72 -7.68 0.25 -16.84
CA MET A 72 -7.28 -0.78 -17.80
C MET A 72 -6.93 -2.11 -17.12
N TRP A 73 -6.88 -2.15 -15.78
CA TRP A 73 -6.54 -3.33 -15.00
C TRP A 73 -7.77 -3.89 -14.29
N GLU A 74 -8.77 -4.29 -15.08
CA GLU A 74 -10.03 -4.84 -14.56
C GLU A 74 -9.82 -6.14 -13.75
N ASP A 75 -8.79 -6.90 -14.11
CA ASP A 75 -8.36 -8.14 -13.45
C ASP A 75 -7.45 -7.91 -12.21
N LEU A 76 -7.24 -6.67 -11.76
CA LEU A 76 -6.33 -6.38 -10.65
C LEU A 76 -6.89 -6.92 -9.32
N GLU A 77 -6.15 -7.83 -8.71
CA GLU A 77 -6.47 -8.49 -7.45
C GLU A 77 -5.64 -7.93 -6.29
N SER A 78 -4.37 -7.58 -6.54
CA SER A 78 -3.38 -7.25 -5.52
C SER A 78 -2.53 -6.05 -5.91
N LEU A 79 -2.43 -5.06 -5.02
CA LEU A 79 -1.66 -3.83 -5.22
C LEU A 79 -0.77 -3.53 -4.02
N MET A 80 0.51 -3.29 -4.29
CA MET A 80 1.45 -2.70 -3.35
C MET A 80 1.77 -1.27 -3.80
N MET A 81 1.53 -0.28 -2.93
CA MET A 81 1.91 1.11 -3.16
C MET A 81 2.87 1.60 -2.06
N PRO A 82 3.94 2.35 -2.41
CA PRO A 82 4.81 2.94 -1.39
C PRO A 82 4.04 3.86 -0.41
N SER A 83 3.10 4.65 -0.93
CA SER A 83 2.23 5.55 -0.16
C SER A 83 1.02 5.96 -1.02
N ILE A 84 -0.08 6.37 -0.38
CA ILE A 84 -1.26 6.95 -1.04
C ILE A 84 -1.58 8.31 -0.39
N VAL A 85 -1.12 9.41 -1.01
CA VAL A 85 -1.17 10.77 -0.45
C VAL A 85 -2.59 11.33 -0.45
N ASN A 86 -3.40 10.95 -1.43
CA ASN A 86 -4.80 11.34 -1.53
C ASN A 86 -5.62 10.09 -1.87
N PRO A 87 -6.01 9.34 -0.84
CA PRO A 87 -6.69 8.06 -0.97
C PRO A 87 -7.98 8.07 -1.80
N PRO A 88 -8.87 9.08 -1.67
CA PRO A 88 -10.16 9.10 -2.36
C PRO A 88 -10.10 8.73 -3.83
N PHE A 89 -9.29 9.42 -4.63
CA PHE A 89 -9.33 9.20 -6.08
C PHE A 89 -8.73 7.85 -6.51
N VAL A 90 -7.76 7.31 -5.77
CA VAL A 90 -7.16 6.01 -6.09
C VAL A 90 -8.14 4.90 -5.73
N MET A 91 -8.68 4.94 -4.52
CA MET A 91 -9.57 3.88 -4.03
C MET A 91 -10.92 3.89 -4.74
N GLU A 92 -11.47 5.07 -5.06
CA GLU A 92 -12.68 5.20 -5.87
C GLU A 92 -12.49 4.59 -7.26
N GLU A 93 -11.37 4.89 -7.93
CA GLU A 93 -11.11 4.35 -9.26
C GLU A 93 -10.88 2.83 -9.23
N ILE A 94 -10.21 2.30 -8.20
CA ILE A 94 -10.06 0.85 -7.98
C ILE A 94 -11.44 0.22 -7.78
N ALA A 95 -12.30 0.80 -6.94
CA ALA A 95 -13.65 0.27 -6.69
C ALA A 95 -14.51 0.27 -7.97
N MET A 96 -14.34 1.28 -8.82
CA MET A 96 -15.03 1.40 -10.09
C MET A 96 -14.54 0.38 -11.13
N SER A 97 -13.24 0.13 -11.20
CA SER A 97 -12.61 -0.61 -12.32
C SER A 97 -12.23 -2.05 -11.98
N CYS A 98 -11.74 -2.31 -10.77
CA CYS A 98 -11.13 -3.58 -10.35
C CYS A 98 -12.11 -4.38 -9.46
N LYS A 99 -13.07 -5.08 -10.06
CA LYS A 99 -14.16 -5.73 -9.31
C LYS A 99 -13.73 -6.90 -8.42
N ILE A 100 -12.56 -7.46 -8.69
CA ILE A 100 -11.98 -8.59 -7.95
C ILE A 100 -10.85 -8.17 -7.01
N PHE A 101 -10.66 -6.87 -6.80
CA PHE A 101 -9.61 -6.33 -5.94
C PHE A 101 -9.77 -6.82 -4.48
N ALA A 102 -8.71 -7.41 -3.92
CA ALA A 102 -8.77 -8.12 -2.65
C ALA A 102 -7.60 -7.82 -1.70
N GLU A 103 -6.43 -7.42 -2.22
CA GLU A 103 -5.24 -7.24 -1.41
C GLU A 103 -4.59 -5.86 -1.61
N LEU A 104 -4.36 -5.17 -0.50
CA LEU A 104 -3.67 -3.88 -0.50
C LEU A 104 -2.51 -3.90 0.48
N LYS A 105 -1.33 -3.50 0.00
CA LYS A 105 -0.18 -3.19 0.85
C LYS A 105 0.22 -1.73 0.69
N ILE A 106 0.42 -1.07 1.82
CA ILE A 106 1.01 0.27 1.89
C ILE A 106 2.16 0.31 2.89
N LEU A 107 3.14 1.15 2.59
CA LEU A 107 4.34 1.41 3.40
C LEU A 107 4.44 2.89 3.78
N GLY A 108 3.29 3.58 3.77
CA GLY A 108 3.16 5.02 3.93
C GLY A 108 2.06 5.39 4.93
N PRO A 109 1.72 6.69 5.04
CA PRO A 109 0.74 7.18 6.00
C PRO A 109 -0.60 6.46 5.88
N CYS A 110 -1.17 6.11 7.04
CA CYS A 110 -2.50 5.55 7.18
C CYS A 110 -3.23 6.34 8.26
N ASP A 111 -3.79 7.49 7.87
CA ASP A 111 -4.54 8.38 8.75
C ASP A 111 -6.06 8.09 8.68
N MET A 112 -6.85 8.93 9.35
CA MET A 112 -8.30 8.76 9.38
C MET A 112 -8.94 8.98 7.99
N LEU A 113 -8.35 9.84 7.15
CA LEU A 113 -8.82 10.02 5.77
C LEU A 113 -8.59 8.75 4.96
N PHE A 114 -7.41 8.13 5.06
CA PHE A 114 -7.13 6.84 4.46
C PHE A 114 -8.09 5.76 4.93
N ALA A 115 -8.26 5.59 6.24
CA ALA A 115 -9.11 4.55 6.81
C ALA A 115 -10.59 4.69 6.39
N SER A 116 -11.15 5.90 6.51
CA SER A 116 -12.54 6.17 6.11
C SER A 116 -12.76 5.98 4.61
N THR A 117 -11.82 6.41 3.77
CA THR A 117 -11.85 6.18 2.32
C THR A 117 -11.79 4.69 2.00
N LEU A 118 -10.89 3.96 2.64
CA LEU A 118 -10.71 2.52 2.44
C LEU A 118 -12.00 1.76 2.74
N VAL A 119 -12.62 2.08 3.87
CA VAL A 119 -13.91 1.49 4.27
C VAL A 119 -15.03 1.84 3.29
N SER A 120 -15.05 3.07 2.78
CA SER A 120 -16.12 3.54 1.90
C SER A 120 -16.05 2.92 0.50
N PHE A 121 -14.85 2.84 -0.08
CA PHE A 121 -14.68 2.41 -1.48
C PHE A 121 -14.26 0.94 -1.63
N LEU A 122 -13.53 0.38 -0.65
CA LEU A 122 -13.00 -0.98 -0.71
C LEU A 122 -13.52 -1.88 0.44
N PRO A 123 -14.84 -1.93 0.72
CA PRO A 123 -15.38 -2.68 1.86
C PRO A 123 -15.19 -4.21 1.76
N ASN A 124 -14.89 -4.71 0.56
CA ASN A 124 -14.70 -6.14 0.28
C ASN A 124 -13.23 -6.58 0.37
N LEU A 125 -12.31 -5.70 0.76
CA LEU A 125 -10.90 -6.02 0.90
C LEU A 125 -10.69 -7.19 1.88
N LYS A 126 -9.88 -8.17 1.47
CA LYS A 126 -9.60 -9.38 2.26
C LYS A 126 -8.28 -9.30 3.01
N VAL A 127 -7.28 -8.67 2.41
CA VAL A 127 -5.93 -8.57 2.97
C VAL A 127 -5.50 -7.10 2.97
N LEU A 128 -5.16 -6.60 4.15
CA LEU A 128 -4.57 -5.28 4.32
C LEU A 128 -3.23 -5.41 5.05
N SER A 129 -2.16 -4.91 4.44
CA SER A 129 -0.86 -4.75 5.08
C SER A 129 -0.49 -3.28 5.12
N VAL A 130 -0.44 -2.71 6.32
CA VAL A 130 0.05 -1.37 6.59
C VAL A 130 1.31 -1.50 7.41
N ARG A 131 2.46 -1.09 6.88
CA ARG A 131 3.75 -1.28 7.56
C ARG A 131 4.51 0.02 7.69
N CYS A 132 5.41 0.07 8.67
CA CYS A 132 6.38 1.15 8.85
C CYS A 132 5.76 2.56 9.02
N THR A 133 4.56 2.67 9.59
CA THR A 133 3.89 3.96 9.82
C THR A 133 3.37 4.12 11.26
N VAL A 134 2.90 5.31 11.59
CA VAL A 134 2.21 5.58 12.85
C VAL A 134 0.71 5.46 12.62
N LEU A 135 0.04 4.68 13.46
CA LEU A 135 -1.40 4.44 13.44
C LEU A 135 -2.01 4.95 14.74
N SER A 136 -3.10 5.70 14.66
CA SER A 136 -3.89 5.94 15.87
C SER A 136 -4.82 4.76 16.17
N LYS A 137 -5.19 4.63 17.44
CA LYS A 137 -6.21 3.67 17.88
C LYS A 137 -7.52 3.85 17.11
N SER A 138 -7.97 5.09 16.91
CA SER A 138 -9.18 5.43 16.15
C SER A 138 -9.13 4.93 14.70
N VAL A 139 -7.97 5.04 14.04
CA VAL A 139 -7.75 4.51 12.68
C VAL A 139 -7.90 2.99 12.65
N LEU A 140 -7.26 2.29 13.59
CA LEU A 140 -7.36 0.83 13.67
C LEU A 140 -8.80 0.36 13.91
N VAL A 141 -9.50 1.00 14.85
CA VAL A 141 -10.91 0.70 15.14
C VAL A 141 -11.77 0.93 13.91
N THR A 142 -11.56 2.03 13.18
CA THR A 142 -12.30 2.35 11.95
C THR A 142 -12.11 1.28 10.88
N ILE A 143 -10.87 0.82 10.66
CA ILE A 143 -10.56 -0.26 9.71
C ILE A 143 -11.25 -1.57 10.13
N LEU A 144 -11.10 -1.96 11.41
CA LEU A 144 -11.65 -3.21 11.94
C LEU A 144 -13.19 -3.21 11.92
N ASP A 145 -13.82 -2.08 12.19
CA ASP A 145 -15.27 -1.95 12.16
C ASP A 145 -15.82 -1.84 10.73
N GLY A 146 -15.13 -1.15 9.83
CA GLY A 146 -15.61 -0.92 8.47
C GLY A 146 -15.40 -2.08 7.51
N LEU A 147 -14.22 -2.73 7.55
CA LEU A 147 -13.85 -3.78 6.59
C LEU A 147 -14.33 -5.16 7.05
N LYS A 148 -15.64 -5.40 7.02
CA LYS A 148 -16.26 -6.64 7.54
C LYS A 148 -15.77 -7.94 6.89
N LYS A 149 -15.28 -7.86 5.65
CA LYS A 149 -14.73 -9.03 4.91
C LYS A 149 -13.21 -9.18 5.03
N LEU A 150 -12.55 -8.34 5.81
CA LEU A 150 -11.12 -8.44 6.06
C LEU A 150 -10.82 -9.76 6.77
N GLU A 151 -9.92 -10.57 6.20
CA GLU A 151 -9.47 -11.85 6.72
C GLU A 151 -8.08 -11.71 7.35
N VAL A 152 -7.22 -10.85 6.78
CA VAL A 152 -5.84 -10.64 7.24
C VAL A 152 -5.55 -9.16 7.40
N LEU A 153 -5.13 -8.77 8.61
CA LEU A 153 -4.59 -7.44 8.89
C LEU A 153 -3.13 -7.59 9.34
N ASN A 154 -2.21 -6.93 8.64
CA ASN A 154 -0.83 -6.80 9.04
C ASN A 154 -0.51 -5.35 9.38
N ILE A 155 -0.14 -5.10 10.64
CA ILE A 155 0.36 -3.82 11.14
C ILE A 155 1.77 -3.97 11.73
N SER A 156 2.51 -4.97 11.27
CA SER A 156 3.90 -5.18 11.69
C SER A 156 4.74 -3.95 11.38
N ASN A 157 5.61 -3.60 12.33
CA ASN A 157 6.48 -2.43 12.25
C ASN A 157 5.74 -1.09 12.24
N CYS A 158 4.47 -1.06 12.62
CA CYS A 158 3.76 0.18 12.90
C CYS A 158 3.89 0.55 14.38
N ILE A 159 3.69 1.84 14.66
CA ILE A 159 3.59 2.37 16.01
C ILE A 159 2.16 2.78 16.25
N VAL A 160 1.52 2.15 17.23
CA VAL A 160 0.14 2.49 17.58
C VAL A 160 0.16 3.55 18.69
N ILE A 161 -0.60 4.63 18.49
CA ILE A 161 -0.72 5.73 19.44
C ILE A 161 -2.16 5.92 19.92
N GLU A 162 -2.31 6.38 21.17
CA GLU A 162 -3.60 6.80 21.70
C GLU A 162 -4.04 8.17 21.11
N ASP A 163 -5.34 8.30 20.86
CA ASP A 163 -5.96 9.57 20.49
C ASP A 163 -6.19 10.44 21.74
N LEU A 164 -5.18 11.21 22.13
CA LEU A 164 -5.29 12.15 23.24
C LEU A 164 -5.54 13.58 22.72
N PRO A 165 -6.42 14.36 23.38
CA PRO A 165 -6.67 15.74 22.98
C PRO A 165 -5.42 16.62 23.20
N PRO A 166 -5.11 17.56 22.28
CA PRO A 166 -4.05 18.54 22.52
C PRO A 166 -4.31 19.31 23.82
N PRO A 167 -3.29 19.59 24.66
CA PRO A 167 -1.85 19.48 24.41
C PRO A 167 -1.21 18.16 24.91
N ALA A 168 -1.99 17.10 25.15
CA ALA A 168 -1.46 15.87 25.71
C ALA A 168 -0.35 15.26 24.81
N PRO A 169 0.72 14.69 25.40
CA PRO A 169 1.78 14.07 24.64
C PRO A 169 1.26 12.83 23.89
N LYS A 170 1.81 12.56 22.69
CA LYS A 170 1.54 11.31 21.98
C LYS A 170 1.98 10.13 22.84
N LYS A 171 1.04 9.27 23.23
CA LYS A 171 1.32 8.06 24.00
C LYS A 171 1.37 6.86 23.05
N ILE A 172 2.54 6.24 22.98
CA ILE A 172 2.74 4.99 22.24
C ILE A 172 2.20 3.84 23.08
N LEU A 173 1.41 2.98 22.45
CA LEU A 173 0.92 1.76 23.07
C LEU A 173 2.02 0.69 23.06
N THR A 174 2.31 0.14 24.23
CA THR A 174 3.22 -1.01 24.38
C THR A 174 2.50 -2.32 24.07
N GLU A 175 1.20 -2.37 24.31
CA GLU A 175 0.34 -3.52 24.04
C GLU A 175 -0.97 -3.04 23.41
N LEU A 176 -1.62 -3.91 22.65
CA LEU A 176 -2.93 -3.61 22.08
C LEU A 176 -4.02 -3.74 23.14
N ASP A 177 -4.92 -2.78 23.14
CA ASP A 177 -6.07 -2.71 24.02
C ASP A 177 -7.01 -3.90 23.78
N GLU A 178 -7.71 -4.35 24.83
CA GLU A 178 -8.71 -5.42 24.74
C GLU A 178 -9.76 -5.17 23.65
N LEU A 179 -10.18 -3.91 23.48
CA LEU A 179 -11.14 -3.52 22.43
C LEU A 179 -10.62 -3.77 21.00
N ILE A 180 -9.31 -3.55 20.75
CA ILE A 180 -8.72 -3.82 19.44
C ILE A 180 -8.63 -5.33 19.23
N LEU A 181 -8.21 -6.06 20.26
CA LEU A 181 -8.08 -7.52 20.21
C LEU A 181 -9.45 -8.20 19.99
N GLU A 182 -10.49 -7.73 20.68
CA GLU A 182 -11.86 -8.20 20.50
C GLU A 182 -12.35 -7.97 19.07
N LYS A 183 -12.17 -6.76 18.53
CA LYS A 183 -12.55 -6.44 17.14
C LYS A 183 -11.75 -7.22 16.11
N ALA A 184 -10.47 -7.50 16.40
CA ALA A 184 -9.60 -8.27 15.53
C ALA A 184 -9.81 -9.79 15.64
N SER A 185 -10.53 -10.29 16.65
CA SER A 185 -10.77 -11.72 16.87
C SER A 185 -11.48 -12.42 15.70
N ARG A 186 -12.23 -11.67 14.89
CA ARG A 186 -12.88 -12.16 13.66
C ARG A 186 -11.91 -12.41 12.51
N LEU A 187 -10.71 -11.83 12.55
CA LEU A 187 -9.72 -11.97 11.49
C LEU A 187 -9.13 -13.37 11.54
N CYS A 188 -8.88 -13.96 10.37
CA CYS A 188 -8.14 -15.22 10.29
C CYS A 188 -6.70 -15.04 10.78
N LYS A 189 -6.09 -13.88 10.48
CA LYS A 189 -4.75 -13.52 10.95
C LYS A 189 -4.66 -12.04 11.27
N PHE A 190 -4.12 -11.75 12.46
CA PHE A 190 -3.75 -10.41 12.85
C PHE A 190 -2.26 -10.38 13.21
N LEU A 191 -1.47 -9.68 12.40
CA LEU A 191 -0.01 -9.65 12.50
C LEU A 191 0.42 -8.29 13.03
N THR A 192 1.18 -8.29 14.12
CA THR A 192 1.62 -7.09 14.83
C THR A 192 3.07 -7.26 15.25
N CYS A 193 3.78 -6.16 15.46
CA CYS A 193 5.12 -6.19 16.01
C CYS A 193 5.23 -5.14 17.12
N MET A 194 4.92 -5.57 18.35
CA MET A 194 4.96 -4.73 19.56
C MET A 194 6.23 -4.97 20.39
N SER A 195 7.34 -5.29 19.72
CA SER A 195 8.61 -5.60 20.37
C SER A 195 9.57 -4.42 20.34
N ASP A 196 10.07 -4.03 21.51
CA ASP A 196 11.11 -3.00 21.63
C ASP A 196 12.46 -3.43 21.04
N SER A 197 12.70 -4.73 20.84
CA SER A 197 13.93 -5.23 20.19
C SER A 197 13.84 -5.27 18.67
N CYS A 198 12.68 -5.00 18.06
CA CYS A 198 12.56 -4.99 16.62
C CYS A 198 13.22 -3.75 16.01
N ILE A 199 14.29 -3.96 15.24
CA ILE A 199 15.04 -2.88 14.56
C ILE A 199 14.11 -2.04 13.68
N MET A 200 13.14 -2.64 12.99
CA MET A 200 12.21 -1.89 12.15
C MET A 200 11.26 -1.01 12.98
N CYS A 201 10.71 -1.51 14.09
CA CYS A 201 9.88 -0.69 14.98
C CYS A 201 10.66 0.48 15.59
N GLN A 202 11.92 0.23 16.00
CA GLN A 202 12.81 1.28 16.49
C GLN A 202 13.07 2.36 15.43
N ARG A 203 13.31 1.94 14.17
CA ARG A 203 13.49 2.88 13.06
C ARG A 203 12.23 3.70 12.79
N THR A 204 11.06 3.07 12.72
CA THR A 204 9.78 3.76 12.57
C THR A 204 9.56 4.78 13.69
N ARG A 205 10.02 4.50 14.92
CA ARG A 205 9.91 5.40 16.07
C ARG A 205 10.81 6.62 15.92
N ASN A 206 12.05 6.39 15.51
CA ASN A 206 13.04 7.43 15.28
C ASN A 206 12.70 8.31 14.06
N ASP A 207 11.97 7.76 13.09
CA ASP A 207 11.51 8.47 11.90
C ASP A 207 10.08 9.02 12.03
N GLU A 208 9.47 8.95 13.22
CA GLU A 208 8.10 9.44 13.48
C GLU A 208 7.04 8.87 12.53
N GLY A 209 7.21 7.64 12.04
CA GLY A 209 6.31 7.01 11.07
C GLY A 209 6.48 7.47 9.62
N LEU A 210 7.48 8.31 9.33
CA LEU A 210 7.80 8.76 7.98
C LEU A 210 8.91 7.89 7.40
N MET A 211 8.55 6.86 6.64
CA MET A 211 9.54 5.93 6.08
C MET A 211 10.55 6.64 5.16
N ARG A 212 11.81 6.70 5.62
CA ARG A 212 12.93 7.31 4.89
C ARG A 212 13.69 6.29 4.06
N TRP A 213 13.08 5.80 2.98
CA TRP A 213 13.57 4.68 2.17
C TRP A 213 15.08 4.64 1.87
N TYR A 214 15.75 5.79 1.67
CA TYR A 214 17.20 5.87 1.44
C TYR A 214 18.06 5.45 2.65
N LYS A 215 17.48 5.38 3.86
CA LYS A 215 18.13 4.91 5.09
C LYS A 215 17.88 3.42 5.37
N TYR A 216 17.01 2.77 4.60
CA TYR A 216 16.61 1.39 4.80
C TYR A 216 17.33 0.49 3.79
N GLU A 217 17.55 -0.76 4.16
CA GLU A 217 18.19 -1.76 3.29
C GLU A 217 17.37 -1.97 2.01
N GLU A 218 18.09 -2.11 0.90
CA GLU A 218 17.51 -2.39 -0.39
C GLU A 218 16.75 -3.73 -0.33
N GLY A 219 15.43 -3.69 -0.57
CA GLY A 219 14.58 -4.87 -0.57
C GLY A 219 13.63 -5.02 0.62
N LEU A 220 13.63 -4.13 1.62
CA LEU A 220 12.65 -4.18 2.70
C LEU A 220 11.19 -4.10 2.22
N TRP A 221 10.94 -3.43 1.09
CA TRP A 221 9.63 -3.39 0.44
C TRP A 221 9.18 -4.76 -0.11
N LYS A 222 10.13 -5.67 -0.41
CA LYS A 222 9.85 -7.04 -0.89
C LYS A 222 9.38 -7.96 0.24
N VAL A 223 9.76 -7.66 1.48
CA VAL A 223 9.38 -8.47 2.65
C VAL A 223 7.96 -8.13 3.08
N ASP A 224 7.18 -9.14 3.43
CA ASP A 224 5.92 -9.03 4.17
C ASP A 224 5.69 -10.29 4.99
N GLU A 225 5.09 -10.14 6.17
CA GLU A 225 4.64 -11.27 6.98
C GLU A 225 3.44 -12.00 6.33
N VAL A 226 2.71 -11.32 5.44
CA VAL A 226 1.67 -11.91 4.59
C VAL A 226 2.28 -12.45 3.30
N ARG A 227 2.29 -13.78 3.13
CA ARG A 227 2.95 -14.46 1.99
C ARG A 227 2.48 -13.98 0.61
N SER A 228 1.20 -13.67 0.42
CA SER A 228 0.70 -13.18 -0.87
C SER A 228 1.22 -11.79 -1.24
N LEU A 229 1.64 -11.01 -0.25
CA LEU A 229 2.16 -9.65 -0.42
C LEU A 229 3.70 -9.58 -0.42
N ALA A 230 4.39 -10.67 -0.14
CA ALA A 230 5.85 -10.79 -0.28
C ALA A 230 6.27 -10.96 -1.75
N ILE A 231 7.47 -10.47 -2.12
CA ILE A 231 8.04 -10.48 -3.48
C ILE A 231 9.29 -11.35 -3.52
#